data_AF-A0AAN5IBR2-F1
#
_entry.id   AF-A0AAN5IBR2-F1
#
_cell.length_a   1.000
_cell.length_b   1.000
_cell.length_c   1.000
_cell.angle_alpha   90.00
_cell.angle_beta   90.00
_cell.angle_gamma   90.00
#
_symmetry.space_group_name_H-M   'P 1'
#
loop_
_entity.id
_entity.type
_entity.pdbx_description
1 polymer ?
#
loop_
_entity_poly.entity_id
_entity_poly.type
_entity_poly.pdbx_seq_one_letter_code
_entity_poly.pdbx_strand_id
1 'polypeptide(L)'
;QDSKLYAFIGTGYSEQDPHKLDFTNQQDQHMIKSLFVSDTDKRKFFELRLNLVYRGPIDVGSFSSSRVKVISKPSKKKERVKTTDCKSLCIASGSKVALFKRARGQLASTRYLHVDNNTFTVSESEWSAFKIYLCPEGTDDEANKDDDYQTETDEGYVHYGSVIKLVDSASGISLPKMIIRKIDDTTTLLEHSEEPVSQLHKCAFEVI
;
A
#
# COMPACT_ATOMS: atom_id res chain seq x y z
N GLN A 1 13.59 -19.29 -32.26
CA GLN A 1 12.93 -17.97 -32.43
C GLN A 1 12.55 -17.52 -31.03
N ASP A 2 13.21 -16.49 -30.51
CA ASP A 2 12.89 -15.97 -29.17
C ASP A 2 11.54 -15.24 -29.23
N SER A 3 10.52 -15.90 -28.70
CA SER A 3 9.18 -15.35 -28.56
C SER A 3 9.22 -14.18 -27.58
N LYS A 4 9.29 -12.96 -28.10
CA LYS A 4 9.29 -11.73 -27.29
C LYS A 4 7.91 -11.52 -26.67
N LEU A 5 7.84 -11.48 -25.35
CA LEU A 5 6.64 -11.18 -24.58
C LEU A 5 6.50 -9.67 -24.38
N TYR A 6 5.34 -9.13 -24.73
CA TYR A 6 4.97 -7.75 -24.48
C TYR A 6 3.75 -7.72 -23.56
N ALA A 7 3.65 -6.68 -22.73
CA ALA A 7 2.40 -6.40 -22.05
C ALA A 7 1.98 -4.94 -22.19
N PHE A 8 0.67 -4.72 -22.09
CA PHE A 8 0.07 -3.41 -22.11
C PHE A 8 -0.79 -3.25 -20.87
N ILE A 9 -0.52 -2.23 -20.06
CA ILE A 9 -1.26 -1.96 -18.83
C ILE A 9 -1.95 -0.61 -18.86
N GLY A 10 -3.22 -0.58 -18.46
CA GLY A 10 -3.99 0.67 -18.39
C GLY A 10 -5.08 0.62 -17.33
N THR A 11 -5.73 1.78 -17.13
CA THR A 11 -6.86 1.95 -16.21
C THR A 11 -8.20 1.47 -16.78
N GLY A 12 -8.18 0.93 -18.01
CA GLY A 12 -9.38 0.56 -18.77
C GLY A 12 -10.21 1.75 -19.25
N TYR A 13 -9.70 2.98 -19.15
CA TYR A 13 -10.31 4.17 -19.74
C TYR A 13 -9.92 4.28 -21.21
N SER A 14 -10.89 4.47 -22.11
CA SER A 14 -10.66 4.42 -23.56
C SER A 14 -9.82 5.57 -24.10
N GLU A 15 -9.79 6.72 -23.42
CA GLU A 15 -9.04 7.90 -23.86
C GLU A 15 -7.58 7.91 -23.38
N GLN A 16 -7.17 6.91 -22.60
CA GLN A 16 -5.82 6.81 -22.08
C GLN A 16 -5.09 5.64 -22.72
N ASP A 17 -4.01 5.94 -23.44
CA ASP A 17 -3.17 4.90 -24.04
C ASP A 17 -2.56 4.00 -22.97
N PRO A 18 -2.57 2.67 -23.17
CA PRO A 18 -1.96 1.76 -22.23
C PRO A 18 -0.43 1.88 -22.26
N HIS A 19 0.18 1.71 -21.09
CA HIS A 19 1.63 1.68 -20.95
C HIS A 19 2.17 0.34 -21.45
N LYS A 20 3.13 0.39 -22.36
CA LYS A 20 3.83 -0.79 -22.85
C LYS A 20 4.92 -1.21 -21.87
N LEU A 21 4.90 -2.50 -21.50
CA LEU A 21 5.92 -3.17 -20.70
C LEU A 21 6.70 -4.13 -21.60
N ASP A 22 8.02 -4.11 -21.48
CA ASP A 22 8.91 -4.94 -22.28
C ASP A 22 9.58 -6.01 -21.39
N PHE A 23 9.08 -7.24 -21.50
CA PHE A 23 9.57 -8.40 -20.74
C PHE A 23 10.75 -9.11 -21.42
N THR A 24 11.31 -8.53 -22.50
CA THR A 24 12.37 -9.21 -23.27
C THR A 24 13.72 -9.24 -22.57
N ASN A 25 13.92 -8.41 -21.55
CA ASN A 25 15.16 -8.32 -20.78
C ASN A 25 15.23 -9.31 -19.60
N GLN A 26 14.36 -10.33 -19.54
CA GLN A 26 14.27 -11.29 -18.43
C GLN A 26 14.09 -10.64 -17.05
N GLN A 27 13.56 -9.41 -17.00
CA GLN A 27 13.08 -8.83 -15.76
C GLN A 27 11.67 -9.34 -15.51
N ASP A 28 11.49 -9.99 -14.36
CA ASP A 28 10.19 -10.54 -13.96
C ASP A 28 9.26 -9.47 -13.34
N GLN A 29 9.78 -8.27 -13.09
CA GLN A 29 9.06 -7.20 -12.42
C GLN A 29 9.21 -5.86 -13.14
N HIS A 30 8.09 -5.13 -13.25
CA HIS A 30 8.04 -3.80 -13.83
C HIS A 30 7.25 -2.84 -12.95
N MET A 31 7.82 -1.66 -12.68
CA MET A 31 7.14 -0.57 -11.98
C MET A 31 6.62 0.46 -12.98
N ILE A 32 5.34 0.80 -12.90
CA ILE A 32 4.73 1.86 -13.72
C ILE A 32 4.58 3.12 -12.86
N LYS A 33 5.35 4.17 -13.18
CA LYS A 33 5.38 5.43 -12.41
C LYS A 33 4.46 6.51 -12.97
N SER A 34 3.96 6.35 -14.20
CA SER A 34 3.23 7.37 -14.95
C SER A 34 1.75 7.06 -15.15
N LEU A 35 1.20 6.12 -14.38
CA LEU A 35 -0.23 5.82 -14.42
C LEU A 35 -1.03 6.86 -13.62
N PHE A 36 -2.05 7.44 -14.23
CA PHE A 36 -2.96 8.40 -13.60
C PHE A 36 -4.39 8.20 -14.09
N VAL A 37 -5.37 8.68 -13.32
CA VAL A 37 -6.78 8.78 -13.72
C VAL A 37 -7.09 10.26 -13.89
N SER A 38 -7.56 10.67 -15.08
CA SER A 38 -7.91 12.07 -15.35
C SER A 38 -9.20 12.45 -14.63
N ASP A 39 -9.45 13.76 -14.52
CA ASP A 39 -10.72 14.29 -14.04
C ASP A 39 -11.87 14.14 -15.06
N THR A 40 -11.57 13.82 -16.32
CA THR A 40 -12.58 13.47 -17.34
C THR A 40 -13.19 12.10 -17.08
N ASP A 41 -12.45 11.18 -16.46
CA ASP A 41 -12.95 9.88 -16.04
C ASP A 41 -13.85 10.01 -14.78
N LYS A 42 -15.16 9.81 -14.96
CA LYS A 42 -16.16 9.93 -13.88
C LYS A 42 -16.40 8.64 -13.10
N ARG A 43 -15.64 7.57 -13.35
CA ARG A 43 -15.81 6.29 -12.65
C ARG A 43 -15.42 6.45 -11.17
N LYS A 44 -16.25 5.92 -10.25
CA LYS A 44 -15.94 5.88 -8.81
C LYS A 44 -14.92 4.78 -8.45
N PHE A 45 -14.83 3.76 -9.29
CA PHE A 45 -13.93 2.63 -9.14
C PHE A 45 -13.40 2.24 -10.51
N PHE A 46 -12.16 1.78 -10.58
CA PHE A 46 -11.57 1.20 -11.78
C PHE A 46 -10.74 -0.03 -11.41
N GLU A 47 -10.36 -0.80 -12.42
CA GLU A 47 -9.43 -1.92 -12.30
C GLU A 47 -8.29 -1.69 -13.27
N LEU A 48 -7.07 -2.05 -12.87
CA LEU A 48 -5.95 -2.11 -13.79
C LEU A 48 -6.15 -3.32 -14.70
N ARG A 49 -5.96 -3.14 -16.00
CA ARG A 49 -5.98 -4.23 -16.99
C ARG A 49 -4.61 -4.39 -17.60
N LEU A 50 -4.05 -5.58 -17.47
CA LEU A 50 -2.79 -6.00 -18.06
C LEU A 50 -3.10 -7.01 -19.17
N ASN A 51 -2.78 -6.68 -20.41
CA ASN A 51 -2.91 -7.58 -21.55
C ASN A 51 -1.52 -8.10 -21.92
N LEU A 52 -1.32 -9.42 -21.92
CA LEU A 52 -0.05 -10.05 -22.29
C LEU A 52 -0.14 -10.66 -23.69
N VAL A 53 0.83 -10.34 -24.54
CA VAL A 53 0.83 -10.74 -25.94
C VAL A 53 2.24 -11.21 -26.33
N TYR A 54 2.34 -12.39 -26.94
CA TYR A 54 3.59 -12.80 -27.60
C TYR A 54 3.70 -12.17 -28.98
N ARG A 55 4.92 -11.94 -29.46
CA ARG A 55 5.16 -11.50 -30.85
C ARG A 55 4.64 -12.57 -31.83
N GLY A 56 3.42 -12.40 -32.34
CA GLY A 56 2.69 -13.36 -33.19
C GLY A 56 1.18 -13.26 -32.97
N PRO A 57 0.39 -14.22 -33.49
CA PRO A 57 -1.08 -14.25 -33.30
C PRO A 57 -1.50 -14.82 -31.92
N ILE A 58 -0.56 -15.02 -31.00
CA ILE A 58 -0.81 -15.69 -29.72
C ILE A 58 -1.02 -14.62 -28.64
N ASP A 59 -2.30 -14.42 -28.30
CA ASP A 59 -2.71 -13.70 -27.10
C ASP A 59 -2.55 -14.61 -25.89
N VAL A 60 -1.81 -14.16 -24.86
CA VAL A 60 -1.69 -14.89 -23.60
C VAL A 60 -2.93 -14.69 -22.76
N GLY A 61 -3.50 -13.49 -22.80
CA GLY A 61 -4.73 -13.14 -22.12
C GLY A 61 -4.67 -11.80 -21.38
N SER A 62 -5.82 -11.48 -20.78
CA SER A 62 -6.06 -10.25 -20.02
C SER A 62 -6.22 -10.55 -18.54
N PHE A 63 -5.55 -9.76 -17.70
CA PHE A 63 -5.56 -9.88 -16.25
C PHE A 63 -6.04 -8.56 -15.64
N SER A 64 -6.99 -8.63 -14.70
CA SER A 64 -7.50 -7.47 -13.98
C SER A 64 -6.99 -7.44 -12.55
N SER A 65 -6.66 -6.25 -12.03
CA SER A 65 -6.43 -6.06 -10.61
C SER A 65 -7.74 -6.11 -9.81
N SER A 66 -7.62 -6.14 -8.48
CA SER A 66 -8.73 -5.75 -7.62
C SER A 66 -9.18 -4.31 -7.90
N ARG A 67 -10.42 -3.99 -7.52
CA ARG A 67 -11.00 -2.65 -7.69
C ARG A 67 -10.24 -1.60 -6.88
N VAL A 68 -9.95 -0.48 -7.53
CA VAL A 68 -9.33 0.71 -6.94
C VAL A 68 -10.38 1.81 -6.86
N LYS A 69 -10.63 2.35 -5.66
CA LYS A 69 -11.54 3.48 -5.45
C LYS A 69 -10.85 4.77 -5.91
N VAL A 70 -11.54 5.55 -6.74
CA VAL A 70 -11.10 6.91 -7.11
C VAL A 70 -11.43 7.85 -5.95
N ILE A 71 -10.43 8.60 -5.49
CA ILE A 71 -10.55 9.60 -4.43
C ILE A 71 -10.08 10.96 -4.95
N SER A 72 -10.67 12.05 -4.48
CA SER A 72 -10.33 13.41 -4.95
C SER A 72 -9.05 13.93 -4.31
N LYS A 73 -9.05 14.07 -2.98
CA LYS A 73 -7.90 14.43 -2.15
C LYS A 73 -8.04 13.71 -0.80
N PRO A 74 -6.94 13.39 -0.10
CA PRO A 74 -7.01 12.91 1.27
C PRO A 74 -7.78 13.93 2.12
N SER A 75 -8.75 13.46 2.89
CA SER A 75 -9.55 14.35 3.75
C SER A 75 -8.65 14.93 4.84
N LYS A 76 -8.62 16.26 4.98
CA LYS A 76 -8.02 16.92 6.17
C LYS A 76 -8.97 16.92 7.37
N LYS A 77 -10.24 16.59 7.16
CA LYS A 77 -11.27 16.58 8.21
C LYS A 77 -11.15 15.28 8.99
N LYS A 78 -11.18 15.37 10.33
CA LYS A 78 -11.23 14.21 11.24
C LYS A 78 -12.27 13.22 10.71
N GLU A 79 -11.83 12.08 10.19
CA GLU A 79 -12.74 11.05 9.72
C GLU A 79 -13.45 10.46 10.93
N ARG A 80 -14.78 10.35 10.85
CA ARG A 80 -15.57 9.68 11.88
C ARG A 80 -16.00 8.34 11.31
N VAL A 81 -15.87 7.28 12.10
CA VAL A 81 -16.21 5.89 11.72
C VAL A 81 -17.70 5.70 11.34
N LYS A 82 -18.56 6.70 11.55
CA LYS A 82 -20.02 6.64 11.33
C LYS A 82 -20.49 6.66 9.86
N THR A 83 -19.60 6.75 8.86
CA THR A 83 -19.99 6.82 7.45
C THR A 83 -19.59 5.55 6.70
N THR A 84 -20.46 5.02 5.83
CA THR A 84 -20.25 3.82 4.99
C THR A 84 -18.95 3.85 4.19
N ASP A 85 -18.40 5.04 3.93
CA ASP A 85 -17.10 5.26 3.28
C ASP A 85 -15.87 4.85 4.10
N CYS A 86 -15.98 4.71 5.43
CA CYS A 86 -14.84 4.35 6.30
C CYS A 86 -14.25 2.99 5.94
N LYS A 87 -15.03 2.01 5.46
CA LYS A 87 -14.48 0.73 4.98
C LYS A 87 -13.41 0.87 3.89
N SER A 88 -13.51 1.93 3.08
CA SER A 88 -12.58 2.17 1.97
C SER A 88 -11.50 3.19 2.27
N LEU A 89 -11.65 3.97 3.34
CA LEU A 89 -10.75 5.07 3.69
C LEU A 89 -9.95 4.78 4.96
N CYS A 90 -10.54 4.09 5.93
CA CYS A 90 -9.91 3.71 7.19
C CYS A 90 -9.05 2.44 6.99
N ILE A 91 -7.97 2.32 7.77
CA ILE A 91 -7.09 1.15 7.75
C ILE A 91 -7.58 0.14 8.78
N ALA A 92 -7.94 -1.07 8.34
CA ALA A 92 -8.34 -2.16 9.22
C ALA A 92 -7.13 -2.96 9.70
N SER A 93 -7.20 -3.48 10.93
CA SER A 93 -6.27 -4.50 11.43
C SER A 93 -6.27 -5.71 10.49
N GLY A 94 -5.10 -6.29 10.23
CA GLY A 94 -4.86 -7.38 9.28
C GLY A 94 -4.81 -6.97 7.80
N SER A 95 -5.17 -5.73 7.46
CA SER A 95 -5.10 -5.26 6.07
C SER A 95 -3.65 -5.01 5.62
N LYS A 96 -3.41 -4.94 4.31
CA LYS A 96 -2.09 -4.67 3.73
C LYS A 96 -1.92 -3.19 3.45
N VAL A 97 -0.78 -2.64 3.87
CA VAL A 97 -0.37 -1.25 3.64
C VAL A 97 1.01 -1.19 2.99
N ALA A 98 1.27 -0.10 2.27
CA ALA A 98 2.59 0.26 1.79
C ALA A 98 3.01 1.58 2.44
N LEU A 99 4.27 1.71 2.81
CA LEU A 99 4.82 2.92 3.41
C LEU A 99 5.81 3.58 2.45
N PHE A 100 5.70 4.89 2.30
CA PHE A 100 6.63 5.66 1.50
C PHE A 100 6.92 7.01 2.15
N LYS A 101 8.11 7.54 1.87
CA LYS A 101 8.48 8.93 2.14
C LYS A 101 8.70 9.66 0.83
N ARG A 102 8.35 10.94 0.82
CA ARG A 102 8.61 11.84 -0.32
C ARG A 102 9.08 13.19 0.20
N ALA A 103 10.32 13.53 -0.09
CA ALA A 103 10.89 14.81 0.30
C ALA A 103 10.38 15.95 -0.61
N ARG A 104 9.91 17.05 0.01
CA ARG A 104 9.52 18.30 -0.68
C ARG A 104 8.52 18.11 -1.83
N GLY A 105 7.69 17.07 -1.77
CA GLY A 105 6.71 16.75 -2.82
C GLY A 105 7.30 16.36 -4.17
N GLN A 106 8.60 16.09 -4.27
CA GLN A 106 9.27 15.77 -5.54
C GLN A 106 9.12 14.28 -5.88
N LEU A 107 8.66 13.92 -7.07
CA LEU A 107 8.47 12.51 -7.44
C LEU A 107 9.76 11.69 -7.36
N ALA A 108 10.88 12.28 -7.80
CA ALA A 108 12.20 11.64 -7.78
C ALA A 108 12.73 11.34 -6.36
N SER A 109 12.19 11.98 -5.33
CA SER A 109 12.58 11.74 -3.93
C SER A 109 11.71 10.68 -3.23
N THR A 110 10.78 10.07 -3.97
CA THR A 110 9.94 9.00 -3.39
C THR A 110 10.81 7.81 -3.06
N ARG A 111 10.69 7.32 -1.83
CA ARG A 111 11.32 6.10 -1.36
C ARG A 111 10.30 5.26 -0.62
N TYR A 112 10.32 3.96 -0.82
CA TYR A 112 9.38 3.02 -0.23
C TYR A 112 10.08 2.16 0.82
N LEU A 113 9.33 1.77 1.85
CA LEU A 113 9.77 0.70 2.72
C LEU A 113 9.69 -0.62 1.97
N HIS A 114 10.77 -1.39 2.02
CA HIS A 114 10.90 -2.64 1.30
C HIS A 114 11.65 -3.66 2.17
N VAL A 115 11.42 -4.94 1.93
CA VAL A 115 12.18 -6.03 2.53
C VAL A 115 12.92 -6.74 1.41
N ASP A 116 14.25 -6.67 1.46
CA ASP A 116 15.14 -7.38 0.56
C ASP A 116 16.07 -8.27 1.39
N ASN A 117 16.23 -9.53 0.98
CA ASN A 117 17.08 -10.51 1.65
C ASN A 117 16.87 -10.51 3.19
N ASN A 118 15.61 -10.60 3.60
CA ASN A 118 15.20 -10.60 5.01
C ASN A 118 15.60 -9.35 5.82
N THR A 119 15.88 -8.24 5.14
CA THR A 119 16.31 -6.98 5.76
C THR A 119 15.41 -5.83 5.33
N PHE A 120 15.02 -4.99 6.28
CA PHE A 120 14.28 -3.76 5.98
C PHE A 120 15.19 -2.74 5.29
N THR A 121 14.81 -2.33 4.09
CA THR A 121 15.55 -1.37 3.27
C THR A 121 14.61 -0.26 2.77
N VAL A 122 15.21 0.71 2.10
CA VAL A 122 14.51 1.85 1.51
C VAL A 122 14.79 1.83 0.01
N SER A 123 13.76 1.60 -0.81
CA SER A 123 13.89 1.40 -2.26
C SER A 123 13.29 2.54 -3.08
N GLU A 124 13.82 2.74 -4.29
CA GLU A 124 13.37 3.71 -5.31
C GLU A 124 12.52 3.08 -6.43
N SER A 125 12.58 1.75 -6.52
CA SER A 125 12.03 0.94 -7.60
C SER A 125 11.01 -0.09 -7.11
N GLU A 126 11.03 -0.42 -5.82
CA GLU A 126 10.26 -1.52 -5.24
C GLU A 126 9.64 -1.10 -3.91
N TRP A 127 8.56 -1.78 -3.52
CA TRP A 127 7.88 -1.58 -2.25
C TRP A 127 7.34 -2.91 -1.75
N SER A 128 7.37 -3.10 -0.44
CA SER A 128 6.77 -4.28 0.19
C SER A 128 5.39 -3.98 0.73
N ALA A 129 4.52 -4.99 0.71
CA ALA A 129 3.20 -4.92 1.31
C ALA A 129 3.27 -5.48 2.73
N PHE A 130 2.94 -4.66 3.73
CA PHE A 130 2.97 -5.03 5.14
C PHE A 130 1.57 -5.25 5.66
N LYS A 131 1.31 -6.36 6.35
CA LYS A 131 0.11 -6.51 7.17
C LYS A 131 0.27 -5.66 8.43
N ILE A 132 -0.70 -4.80 8.71
CA ILE A 132 -0.75 -3.98 9.92
C ILE A 132 -1.69 -4.59 10.94
N TYR A 133 -1.18 -4.93 12.12
CA TYR A 133 -1.96 -5.54 13.20
C TYR A 133 -2.06 -4.60 14.39
N LEU A 134 -3.24 -4.53 15.00
CA LEU A 134 -3.43 -3.95 16.33
C LEU A 134 -2.84 -4.90 17.38
N CYS A 135 -2.13 -4.35 18.35
CA CYS A 135 -1.62 -5.09 19.50
C CYS A 135 -2.32 -4.62 20.78
N PRO A 136 -2.86 -5.53 21.61
CA PRO A 136 -3.45 -5.17 22.90
C PRO A 136 -2.41 -4.56 23.85
N GLU A 137 -2.83 -3.57 24.63
CA GLU A 137 -2.02 -3.00 25.71
C GLU A 137 -1.70 -4.07 26.77
N GLY A 138 -0.42 -4.25 27.11
CA GLY A 138 0.02 -5.21 28.13
C GLY A 138 0.43 -6.60 27.63
N THR A 139 0.51 -6.83 26.31
CA THR A 139 1.12 -8.05 25.76
C THR A 139 2.64 -7.90 25.70
N ASP A 140 3.37 -8.59 26.59
CA ASP A 140 4.83 -8.61 26.59
C ASP A 140 5.39 -9.22 25.29
N ASP A 141 6.59 -8.76 24.89
CA ASP A 141 7.32 -9.24 23.69
C ASP A 141 7.88 -10.67 23.83
N GLU A 142 7.62 -11.34 24.95
CA GLU A 142 8.10 -12.70 25.21
C GLU A 142 7.30 -13.80 24.51
N ALA A 143 6.19 -13.47 23.83
CA ALA A 143 5.56 -14.36 22.85
C ALA A 143 6.39 -14.41 21.54
N ASN A 144 7.67 -14.77 21.66
CA ASN A 144 8.54 -15.15 20.56
C ASN A 144 8.30 -16.62 20.22
N LYS A 145 7.65 -16.84 19.07
CA LYS A 145 7.98 -17.83 18.03
C LYS A 145 6.71 -18.17 17.27
N ASP A 146 6.78 -17.94 15.96
CA ASP A 146 6.16 -18.76 14.92
C ASP A 146 4.65 -19.10 15.07
N ASP A 147 3.87 -18.62 14.11
CA ASP A 147 2.50 -19.02 13.76
C ASP A 147 1.29 -18.47 14.55
N ASP A 148 1.39 -17.99 15.80
CA ASP A 148 0.16 -17.69 16.58
C ASP A 148 -0.29 -16.22 16.62
N TYR A 149 0.40 -15.30 15.93
CA TYR A 149 -0.04 -13.90 15.82
C TYR A 149 -1.33 -13.71 14.98
N GLN A 150 -1.88 -14.78 14.40
CA GLN A 150 -3.19 -14.73 13.73
C GLN A 150 -4.37 -14.82 14.71
N THR A 151 -4.13 -15.15 15.98
CA THR A 151 -5.18 -15.70 16.84
C THR A 151 -5.75 -14.69 17.83
N GLU A 152 -5.04 -13.59 18.11
CA GLU A 152 -5.49 -12.54 19.05
C GLU A 152 -5.31 -11.11 18.51
N THR A 153 -5.42 -10.89 17.20
CA THR A 153 -5.43 -9.53 16.66
C THR A 153 -6.82 -8.92 16.82
N ASP A 154 -6.92 -7.81 17.54
CA ASP A 154 -8.17 -7.09 17.69
C ASP A 154 -8.78 -6.76 16.31
N GLU A 155 -10.03 -7.20 16.11
CA GLU A 155 -10.83 -6.80 14.98
C GLU A 155 -11.19 -5.32 15.12
N GLY A 156 -10.77 -4.48 14.17
CA GLY A 156 -11.04 -3.06 14.25
C GLY A 156 -10.29 -2.22 13.22
N TYR A 157 -10.50 -0.92 13.31
CA TYR A 157 -9.72 0.07 12.57
C TYR A 157 -8.56 0.55 13.41
N VAL A 158 -7.42 0.79 12.76
CA VAL A 158 -6.25 1.38 13.40
C VAL A 158 -6.53 2.84 13.70
N HIS A 159 -6.33 3.26 14.95
CA HIS A 159 -6.45 4.66 15.37
C HIS A 159 -5.08 5.23 15.72
N TYR A 160 -4.96 6.56 15.69
CA TYR A 160 -3.73 7.20 16.15
C TYR A 160 -3.54 7.01 17.66
N GLY A 161 -2.33 6.63 18.07
CA GLY A 161 -2.03 6.23 19.44
C GLY A 161 -2.17 4.73 19.70
N SER A 162 -2.71 3.95 18.76
CA SER A 162 -2.71 2.49 18.88
C SER A 162 -1.30 1.91 18.78
N VAL A 163 -1.04 0.86 19.56
CA VAL A 163 0.12 0.00 19.37
C VAL A 163 -0.14 -0.92 18.19
N ILE A 164 0.81 -0.96 17.25
CA ILE A 164 0.72 -1.77 16.05
C ILE A 164 1.97 -2.62 15.83
N LYS A 165 1.81 -3.68 15.04
CA LYS A 165 2.91 -4.47 14.47
C LYS A 165 2.79 -4.50 12.96
N LEU A 166 3.90 -4.25 12.27
CA LEU A 166 3.99 -4.34 10.82
C LEU A 166 4.75 -5.61 10.44
N VAL A 167 4.11 -6.46 9.64
CA VAL A 167 4.66 -7.76 9.21
C VAL A 167 4.71 -7.78 7.68
N ASP A 168 5.88 -8.00 7.09
CA ASP A 168 6.00 -8.14 5.64
C ASP A 168 5.19 -9.33 5.15
N SER A 169 4.34 -9.12 4.16
CA SER A 169 3.39 -10.14 3.71
C SER A 169 4.01 -11.24 2.86
N ALA A 170 5.24 -11.06 2.37
CA ALA A 170 5.97 -12.04 1.57
C ALA A 170 6.91 -12.90 2.43
N SER A 171 7.77 -12.27 3.25
CA SER A 171 8.78 -12.95 4.07
C SER A 171 8.32 -13.29 5.50
N GLY A 172 7.27 -12.62 6.00
CA GLY A 172 6.80 -12.78 7.38
C GLY A 172 7.63 -12.03 8.43
N ILE A 173 8.70 -11.34 8.04
CA ILE A 173 9.55 -10.58 8.96
C ILE A 173 8.82 -9.34 9.43
N SER A 174 8.95 -9.02 10.72
CA SER A 174 8.21 -7.94 11.35
C SER A 174 9.12 -6.85 11.92
N LEU A 175 8.63 -5.62 11.90
CA LEU A 175 9.18 -4.55 12.72
C LEU A 175 8.79 -4.73 14.20
N PRO A 176 9.53 -4.12 15.14
CA PRO A 176 9.13 -4.04 16.54
C PRO A 176 7.72 -3.46 16.72
N LYS A 177 7.11 -3.66 17.91
CA LYS A 177 5.87 -2.97 18.26
C LYS A 177 6.12 -1.46 18.27
N MET A 178 5.18 -0.71 17.70
CA MET A 178 5.30 0.74 17.55
C MET A 178 3.97 1.41 17.79
N ILE A 179 4.00 2.65 18.28
CA ILE A 179 2.81 3.49 18.37
C ILE A 179 2.70 4.31 17.08
N ILE A 180 1.56 4.21 16.39
CA ILE A 180 1.29 5.03 15.20
C ILE A 180 0.85 6.44 15.62
N ARG A 181 1.59 7.46 15.20
CA ARG A 181 1.35 8.87 15.55
C ARG A 181 0.97 9.68 14.32
N LYS A 182 0.09 10.66 14.50
CA LYS A 182 -0.28 11.62 13.44
C LYS A 182 0.80 12.69 13.31
N ILE A 183 1.15 13.04 12.07
CA ILE A 183 2.04 14.18 11.79
C ILE A 183 1.21 15.30 11.18
N ASP A 184 1.35 16.51 11.72
CA ASP A 184 0.86 17.74 11.08
C ASP A 184 2.01 18.68 10.77
N ASP A 185 2.10 19.11 9.50
CA ASP A 185 3.14 19.91 8.85
C ASP A 185 4.62 19.52 9.09
N THR A 186 5.08 19.37 10.34
CA THR A 186 6.38 18.79 10.75
C THR A 186 6.40 18.24 12.18
N THR A 187 5.35 18.40 12.98
CA THR A 187 5.32 18.00 14.39
C THR A 187 4.49 16.74 14.58
N THR A 188 4.97 15.85 15.45
CA THR A 188 4.20 14.70 15.91
C THR A 188 3.15 15.18 16.91
N LEU A 189 1.88 14.94 16.61
CA LEU A 189 0.81 15.18 17.57
C LEU A 189 0.84 14.05 18.60
N LEU A 190 1.27 14.39 19.81
CA LEU A 190 1.38 13.45 20.93
C LEU A 190 0.04 13.23 21.65
N GLU A 191 -0.96 14.08 21.41
CA GLU A 191 -2.30 13.90 21.98
C GLU A 191 -2.96 12.63 21.45
N HIS A 192 -3.58 11.88 22.36
CA HIS A 192 -4.46 10.75 22.02
C HIS A 192 -5.59 11.27 21.13
N SER A 193 -5.55 10.88 19.86
CA SER A 193 -6.59 11.23 18.91
C SER A 193 -7.38 9.97 18.64
N GLU A 194 -8.66 9.94 19.03
CA GLU A 194 -9.63 8.87 18.61
C GLU A 194 -9.91 8.89 17.09
N GLU A 195 -9.05 9.53 16.30
CA GLU A 195 -9.17 9.62 14.86
C GLU A 195 -8.60 8.33 14.23
N PRO A 196 -9.37 7.64 13.38
CA PRO A 196 -8.88 6.50 12.63
C PRO A 196 -7.77 6.92 11.67
N VAL A 197 -6.83 6.01 11.43
CA VAL A 197 -5.82 6.16 10.39
C VAL A 197 -6.51 5.93 9.05
N SER A 198 -6.33 6.89 8.14
CA SER A 198 -6.95 6.86 6.81
C SER A 198 -5.93 6.86 5.68
N GLN A 199 -6.38 6.48 4.48
CA GLN A 199 -5.59 6.41 3.26
C GLN A 199 -4.82 7.72 3.02
N LEU A 200 -3.53 7.59 2.66
CA LEU A 200 -2.63 8.70 2.31
C LEU A 200 -2.37 9.72 3.43
N HIS A 201 -2.69 9.41 4.68
CA HIS A 201 -2.27 10.22 5.81
C HIS A 201 -0.75 10.17 6.02
N LYS A 202 -0.20 11.25 6.58
CA LYS A 202 1.18 11.29 7.09
C LYS A 202 1.19 10.81 8.54
N CYS A 203 2.03 9.84 8.84
CA CYS A 203 2.20 9.29 10.18
C CYS A 203 3.68 9.08 10.54
N ALA A 204 3.95 8.96 11.83
CA ALA A 204 5.22 8.51 12.41
C ALA A 204 4.98 7.21 13.16
N PHE A 205 6.06 6.44 13.34
CA PHE A 205 6.06 5.24 14.17
C PHE A 205 7.06 5.45 15.29
N GLU A 206 6.54 5.48 16.52
CA GLU A 206 7.33 5.60 17.75
C GLU A 206 7.60 4.18 18.27
N VAL A 207 8.87 3.80 18.39
CA VAL A 207 9.26 2.49 18.91
C VAL A 207 9.01 2.47 20.42
N ILE A 208 8.39 1.40 20.91
CA ILE A 208 8.15 1.14 22.34
C ILE A 208 9.43 0.58 22.98
#